data_AF-A0A1C5WS21-F1
#
_entry.id   AF-A0A1C5WS21-F1
#
_cell.length_a   1.000
_cell.length_b   1.000
_cell.length_c   1.000
_cell.angle_alpha   90.00
_cell.angle_beta   90.00
_cell.angle_gamma   90.00
#
_symmetry.space_group_name_H-M   'P 1'
#
loop_
_entity.id
_entity.type
_entity.pdbx_description
1 polymer ?
#
loop_
_entity_poly.entity_id
_entity_poly.type
_entity_poly.pdbx_seq_one_letter_code
_entity_poly.pdbx_strand_id
1 'polypeptide(L)'
;MKNADEAKDYGLDVPIYTIEYTDDNDDVISVYFGNNTGDNIYATLEGEKSIYTVSSQVIEDLNYTEEDLIQLDDYPSIGSGNLEKAVITQNKNSVVYDSADETQTEQIIAIAGGLGAVQLSTTADYCAEEKELSEYGLDEDLRAAVEVTYQEDEKEKKLTLYIGNRVGDDRYVMLNDSKIVYLVSDAICGNILNEEE
;
A
#
# COMPACT_ATOMS: atom_id res chain seq x y z
N MET A 1 -30.76 -50.84 6.28
CA MET A 1 -30.76 -49.41 5.91
C MET A 1 -29.30 -49.01 5.83
N LYS A 2 -28.85 -48.49 4.69
CA LYS A 2 -27.47 -48.01 4.54
C LYS A 2 -27.28 -46.83 5.51
N ASN A 3 -26.15 -46.78 6.20
CA ASN A 3 -25.78 -45.63 7.02
C ASN A 3 -25.89 -44.38 6.15
N ALA A 4 -26.56 -43.34 6.66
CA ALA A 4 -26.49 -42.04 6.01
C ALA A 4 -25.04 -41.57 6.12
N ASP A 5 -24.46 -41.13 5.01
CA ASP A 5 -23.12 -40.56 4.99
C ASP A 5 -23.06 -39.36 5.95
N GLU A 6 -21.93 -39.20 6.64
CA GLU A 6 -21.70 -38.17 7.65
C GLU A 6 -20.84 -37.04 7.07
N ALA A 7 -20.83 -35.86 7.71
CA ALA A 7 -20.03 -34.70 7.29
C ALA A 7 -18.55 -35.04 7.02
N LYS A 8 -17.98 -35.95 7.82
CA LYS A 8 -16.63 -36.46 7.66
C LYS A 8 -16.37 -37.17 6.33
N ASP A 9 -17.36 -37.89 5.79
CA ASP A 9 -17.22 -38.60 4.50
C ASP A 9 -17.02 -37.61 3.34
N TYR A 10 -17.46 -36.37 3.53
CA TYR A 10 -17.34 -35.27 2.58
C TYR A 10 -16.21 -34.30 2.91
N GLY A 11 -15.41 -34.56 3.95
CA GLY A 11 -14.34 -33.65 4.40
C GLY A 11 -14.84 -32.34 5.01
N LEU A 12 -16.06 -32.34 5.58
CA LEU A 12 -16.67 -31.17 6.20
C LEU A 12 -16.46 -31.12 7.73
N ASP A 13 -15.92 -32.17 8.34
CA ASP A 13 -15.47 -32.16 9.74
C ASP A 13 -14.14 -31.41 9.92
N VAL A 14 -13.32 -31.38 8.88
CA VAL A 14 -12.12 -30.54 8.74
C VAL A 14 -12.16 -29.91 7.34
N PRO A 15 -12.90 -28.80 7.17
CA PRO A 15 -13.10 -28.20 5.86
C PRO A 15 -11.79 -27.71 5.26
N ILE A 16 -11.68 -27.78 3.92
CA ILE A 16 -10.52 -27.27 3.18
C ILE A 16 -10.60 -25.75 2.97
N TYR A 17 -11.82 -25.19 2.91
CA TYR A 17 -12.05 -23.75 2.94
C TYR A 17 -13.21 -23.43 3.87
N THR A 18 -13.11 -22.28 4.55
CA THR A 18 -14.20 -21.70 5.32
C THR A 18 -14.39 -20.27 4.84
N ILE A 19 -15.61 -19.93 4.46
CA ILE A 19 -15.99 -18.55 4.11
C ILE A 19 -16.91 -18.06 5.22
N GLU A 20 -16.56 -16.93 5.83
CA GLU A 20 -17.40 -16.23 6.80
C GLU A 20 -17.90 -14.94 6.16
N TYR A 21 -19.20 -14.68 6.29
CA TYR A 21 -19.78 -13.39 5.92
C TYR A 21 -20.75 -12.93 7.00
N THR A 22 -20.83 -11.61 7.17
CA THR A 22 -21.74 -10.96 8.10
C THR A 22 -22.97 -10.49 7.33
N ASP A 23 -24.17 -10.84 7.79
CA ASP A 23 -25.41 -10.38 7.19
C ASP A 23 -25.81 -8.96 7.67
N ASP A 24 -26.92 -8.43 7.15
CA ASP A 24 -27.43 -7.10 7.52
C ASP A 24 -27.83 -6.97 9.01
N ASN A 25 -27.89 -8.08 9.76
CA ASN A 25 -28.21 -8.13 11.18
C ASN A 25 -26.97 -8.29 12.08
N ASP A 26 -25.76 -8.16 11.52
CA ASP A 26 -24.49 -8.46 12.18
C ASP A 26 -24.30 -9.95 12.56
N ASP A 27 -25.11 -10.86 12.01
CA ASP A 27 -24.95 -12.30 12.23
C ASP A 27 -23.83 -12.85 11.33
N VAL A 28 -22.83 -13.50 11.93
CA VAL A 28 -21.74 -14.17 11.20
C VAL A 28 -22.21 -15.55 10.76
N ILE A 29 -22.18 -15.80 9.46
CA ILE A 29 -22.54 -17.07 8.84
C ILE A 29 -21.29 -17.71 8.25
N SER A 30 -20.99 -18.94 8.66
CA SER A 30 -19.87 -19.72 8.15
C SER A 30 -20.35 -20.76 7.14
N VAL A 31 -19.71 -20.79 5.97
CA VAL A 31 -19.88 -21.82 4.95
C VAL A 31 -18.62 -22.68 4.90
N TYR A 32 -18.78 -23.99 5.12
CA TYR A 32 -17.70 -24.95 5.10
C TYR A 32 -17.65 -25.66 3.75
N PHE A 33 -16.46 -25.73 3.17
CA PHE A 33 -16.21 -26.43 1.91
C PHE A 33 -15.29 -27.62 2.18
N GLY A 34 -15.72 -28.81 1.75
CA GLY A 34 -15.04 -30.07 1.98
C GLY A 34 -14.34 -30.59 0.73
N ASN A 35 -14.33 -31.90 0.52
CA ASN A 35 -13.62 -32.53 -0.58
C ASN A 35 -14.16 -32.10 -1.96
N ASN A 36 -13.25 -31.96 -2.93
CA ASN A 36 -13.62 -31.83 -4.34
C ASN A 36 -14.25 -33.13 -4.87
N THR A 37 -15.23 -32.98 -5.75
CA THR A 37 -15.98 -34.05 -6.42
C THR A 37 -16.24 -33.69 -7.89
N GLY A 38 -15.27 -34.03 -8.75
CA GLY A 38 -15.29 -33.61 -10.15
C GLY A 38 -15.08 -32.11 -10.27
N ASP A 39 -15.96 -31.42 -10.99
CA ASP A 39 -15.93 -29.95 -11.14
C ASP A 39 -16.64 -29.20 -9.99
N ASN A 40 -17.07 -29.94 -8.96
CA ASN A 40 -17.78 -29.41 -7.81
C ASN A 40 -17.02 -29.67 -6.51
N ILE A 41 -17.46 -29.01 -5.45
CA ILE A 41 -16.98 -29.15 -4.08
C ILE A 41 -18.17 -29.35 -3.14
N TYR A 42 -18.01 -30.17 -2.11
CA TYR A 42 -19.04 -30.31 -1.08
C TYR A 42 -19.08 -29.07 -0.19
N ALA A 43 -20.28 -28.59 0.16
CA ALA A 43 -20.46 -27.44 1.02
C ALA A 43 -21.58 -27.63 2.05
N THR A 44 -21.45 -27.03 3.22
CA THR A 44 -22.52 -26.96 4.24
C THR A 44 -22.45 -25.65 5.03
N LEU A 45 -23.58 -25.21 5.58
CA LEU A 45 -23.62 -24.11 6.53
C LEU A 45 -23.29 -24.62 7.94
N GLU A 46 -22.58 -23.81 8.73
CA GLU A 46 -22.29 -24.16 10.12
C GLU A 46 -23.58 -24.46 10.90
N GLY A 47 -23.59 -25.58 11.62
CA GLY A 47 -24.74 -26.05 12.39
C GLY A 47 -25.84 -26.73 11.57
N GLU A 48 -25.76 -26.72 10.24
CA GLU A 48 -26.70 -27.43 9.38
C GLU A 48 -26.29 -28.88 9.11
N LYS A 49 -27.28 -29.73 8.79
CA LYS A 49 -27.06 -31.13 8.38
C LYS A 49 -27.10 -31.31 6.86
N SER A 50 -27.54 -30.28 6.13
CA SER A 50 -27.70 -30.33 4.68
C SER A 50 -26.34 -30.18 4.02
N ILE A 51 -26.02 -31.11 3.11
CA ILE A 51 -24.76 -31.10 2.35
C ILE A 51 -25.11 -30.85 0.89
N TYR A 52 -24.44 -29.87 0.31
CA TYR A 52 -24.62 -29.43 -1.07
C TYR A 52 -23.38 -29.74 -1.88
N THR A 53 -23.53 -29.77 -3.21
CA THR A 53 -22.42 -29.69 -4.15
C THR A 53 -22.54 -28.38 -4.90
N VAL A 54 -21.49 -27.58 -4.89
CA VAL A 54 -21.41 -26.30 -5.62
C VAL A 54 -20.21 -26.32 -6.56
N SER A 55 -20.21 -25.47 -7.58
CA SER A 55 -19.09 -25.39 -8.52
C SER A 55 -17.80 -25.02 -7.79
N SER A 56 -16.70 -25.70 -8.08
CA SER A 56 -15.39 -25.36 -7.49
C SER A 56 -14.88 -23.98 -7.94
N GLN A 57 -15.44 -23.41 -9.03
CA GLN A 57 -15.14 -22.06 -9.50
C GLN A 57 -15.35 -20.98 -8.43
N VAL A 58 -16.29 -21.19 -7.49
CA VAL A 58 -16.56 -20.22 -6.41
C VAL A 58 -15.34 -19.99 -5.51
N ILE A 59 -14.46 -20.99 -5.38
CA ILE A 59 -13.23 -20.87 -4.61
C ILE A 59 -12.14 -20.19 -5.44
N GLU A 60 -12.07 -20.49 -6.74
CA GLU A 60 -11.10 -19.86 -7.63
C GLU A 60 -11.32 -18.34 -7.72
N ASP A 61 -12.58 -17.90 -7.73
CA ASP A 61 -12.94 -16.47 -7.73
C ASP A 61 -12.52 -15.74 -6.44
N LEU A 62 -12.20 -16.47 -5.37
CA LEU A 62 -11.74 -15.95 -4.08
C LEU A 62 -10.24 -16.11 -3.87
N ASN A 63 -9.53 -16.65 -4.85
CA ASN A 63 -8.09 -16.86 -4.78
C ASN A 63 -7.35 -15.57 -5.11
N TYR A 64 -7.34 -14.65 -4.14
CA TYR A 64 -6.57 -13.41 -4.20
C TYR A 64 -5.18 -13.61 -3.60
N THR A 65 -4.17 -13.05 -4.25
CA THR A 65 -2.85 -12.87 -3.66
C THR A 65 -2.84 -11.62 -2.77
N GLU A 66 -1.85 -11.50 -1.89
CA GLU A 66 -1.67 -10.26 -1.10
C GLU A 66 -1.53 -9.05 -2.03
N GLU A 67 -0.80 -9.19 -3.15
CA GLU A 67 -0.65 -8.15 -4.17
C GLU A 67 -2.00 -7.70 -4.78
N ASP A 68 -2.96 -8.61 -4.94
CA ASP A 68 -4.29 -8.28 -5.46
C ASP A 68 -5.14 -7.46 -4.46
N LEU A 69 -4.81 -7.54 -3.17
CA LEU A 69 -5.54 -6.87 -2.09
C LEU A 69 -4.91 -5.54 -1.69
N ILE A 70 -3.69 -5.26 -2.13
CA ILE A 70 -2.96 -4.05 -1.76
C ILE A 70 -3.40 -2.89 -2.64
N GLN A 71 -3.85 -1.82 -1.98
CA GLN A 71 -4.06 -0.53 -2.61
C GLN A 71 -2.84 0.35 -2.33
N LEU A 72 -2.12 0.72 -3.39
CA LEU A 72 -1.02 1.67 -3.30
C LEU A 72 -1.55 3.09 -3.14
N ASP A 73 -0.73 3.97 -2.56
CA ASP A 73 -1.05 5.39 -2.42
C ASP A 73 -1.18 6.08 -3.79
N ASP A 74 -2.15 6.99 -3.85
CA ASP A 74 -2.24 7.96 -4.95
C ASP A 74 -1.13 9.01 -4.80
N TYR A 75 -0.47 9.33 -5.90
CA TYR A 75 0.58 10.36 -5.94
C TYR A 75 0.19 11.51 -6.88
N PRO A 76 0.24 12.78 -6.43
CA PRO A 76 -0.18 13.91 -7.24
C PRO A 76 0.82 14.25 -8.35
N SER A 77 0.33 14.91 -9.41
CA SER A 77 1.20 15.43 -10.47
C SER A 77 1.79 16.77 -10.05
N ILE A 78 3.07 16.76 -9.67
CA ILE A 78 3.82 17.95 -9.26
C ILE A 78 4.93 18.22 -10.27
N GLY A 79 5.05 19.46 -10.72
CA GLY A 79 6.09 19.91 -11.63
C GLY A 79 6.36 21.41 -11.44
N SER A 80 7.31 21.94 -12.21
CA SER A 80 7.77 23.33 -12.04
C SER A 80 6.67 24.37 -12.31
N GLY A 81 5.61 23.98 -13.03
CA GLY A 81 4.47 24.84 -13.33
C GLY A 81 3.45 24.97 -12.20
N ASN A 82 3.47 24.08 -11.20
CA ASN A 82 2.51 24.11 -10.10
C ASN A 82 3.11 23.97 -8.69
N LEU A 83 4.42 23.70 -8.56
CA LEU A 83 5.11 23.76 -7.27
C LEU A 83 5.22 25.22 -6.80
N GLU A 84 4.71 25.51 -5.60
CA GLU A 84 4.81 26.83 -4.97
C GLU A 84 5.95 26.89 -3.96
N LYS A 85 6.06 25.85 -3.12
CA LYS A 85 7.01 25.85 -2.02
C LYS A 85 7.44 24.43 -1.67
N ALA A 86 8.71 24.28 -1.31
CA ALA A 86 9.23 23.07 -0.68
C ALA A 86 9.99 23.43 0.60
N VAL A 87 9.73 22.68 1.67
CA VAL A 87 10.49 22.75 2.92
C VAL A 87 11.14 21.40 3.13
N ILE A 88 12.47 21.39 3.09
CA ILE A 88 13.28 20.18 3.24
C ILE A 88 13.93 20.23 4.61
N THR A 89 13.60 19.26 5.45
CA THR A 89 14.15 19.13 6.80
C THR A 89 15.02 17.88 6.89
N GLN A 90 16.29 18.07 7.22
CA GLN A 90 17.28 17.02 7.42
C GLN A 90 18.12 17.33 8.65
N ASN A 91 18.40 16.33 9.50
CA ASN A 91 19.23 16.51 10.70
C ASN A 91 18.79 17.71 11.56
N LYS A 92 17.47 17.93 11.68
CA LYS A 92 16.84 19.04 12.44
C LYS A 92 17.11 20.44 11.87
N ASN A 93 17.64 20.53 10.66
CA ASN A 93 17.81 21.78 9.91
C ASN A 93 16.79 21.80 8.77
N SER A 94 16.10 22.92 8.60
CA SER A 94 15.13 23.13 7.53
C SER A 94 15.61 24.19 6.56
N VAL A 95 15.51 23.89 5.26
CA VAL A 95 15.72 24.84 4.17
C VAL A 95 14.39 25.05 3.45
N VAL A 96 14.11 26.30 3.12
CA VAL A 96 12.88 26.70 2.43
C VAL A 96 13.22 27.12 1.01
N TYR A 97 12.54 26.51 0.05
CA TYR A 97 12.56 26.86 -1.37
C TYR A 97 11.19 27.39 -1.76
N ASP A 98 11.14 28.59 -2.30
CA ASP A 98 9.91 29.30 -2.67
C ASP A 98 9.99 29.69 -4.15
N SER A 99 8.99 29.28 -4.95
CA SER A 99 8.98 29.57 -6.38
C SER A 99 8.76 31.05 -6.70
N ALA A 100 8.37 31.87 -5.71
CA ALA A 100 8.34 33.32 -5.85
C ALA A 100 9.73 33.98 -5.71
N ASP A 101 10.74 33.26 -5.18
CA ASP A 101 12.12 33.76 -5.10
C ASP A 101 12.88 33.46 -6.40
N GLU A 102 13.07 34.49 -7.23
CA GLU A 102 13.78 34.37 -8.52
C GLU A 102 15.21 33.81 -8.38
N THR A 103 15.83 33.96 -7.20
CA THR A 103 17.19 33.42 -6.93
C THR A 103 17.20 31.92 -6.70
N GLN A 104 16.05 31.31 -6.44
CA GLN A 104 15.88 29.88 -6.15
C GLN A 104 15.33 29.08 -7.33
N THR A 105 15.24 29.70 -8.52
CA THR A 105 14.62 29.11 -9.72
C THR A 105 15.22 27.74 -10.08
N GLU A 106 16.54 27.61 -10.04
CA GLU A 106 17.22 26.35 -10.42
C GLU A 106 16.90 25.22 -9.43
N GLN A 107 16.88 25.52 -8.13
CA GLN A 107 16.56 24.56 -7.07
C GLN A 107 15.10 24.15 -7.15
N ILE A 108 14.17 25.08 -7.39
CA ILE A 108 12.75 24.78 -7.59
C ILE A 108 12.56 23.88 -8.82
N ILE A 109 13.28 24.12 -9.92
CA ILE A 109 13.23 23.26 -11.11
C ILE A 109 13.74 21.85 -10.79
N ALA A 110 14.85 21.72 -10.07
CA ALA A 110 15.41 20.43 -9.68
C ALA A 110 14.45 19.65 -8.77
N ILE A 111 13.97 20.29 -7.69
CA ILE A 111 13.03 19.70 -6.74
C ILE A 111 11.75 19.28 -7.45
N ALA A 112 11.15 20.15 -8.26
CA ALA A 112 9.94 19.84 -9.01
C ALA A 112 10.16 18.72 -10.05
N GLY A 113 11.33 18.69 -10.68
CA GLY A 113 11.72 17.62 -11.60
C GLY A 113 11.83 16.27 -10.91
N GLY A 114 12.39 16.24 -9.69
CA GLY A 114 12.40 15.05 -8.83
C GLY A 114 10.99 14.63 -8.43
N LEU A 115 10.18 15.55 -7.88
CA LEU A 115 8.82 15.27 -7.43
C LEU A 115 7.93 14.74 -8.56
N GLY A 116 8.05 15.29 -9.77
CA GLY A 116 7.28 14.86 -10.94
C GLY A 116 7.76 13.55 -11.56
N ALA A 117 8.94 13.07 -11.19
CA ALA A 117 9.48 11.79 -11.65
C ALA A 117 9.17 10.62 -10.70
N VAL A 118 8.66 10.89 -9.49
CA VAL A 118 8.30 9.86 -8.51
C VAL A 118 7.24 8.92 -9.08
N GLN A 119 7.48 7.61 -8.94
CA GLN A 119 6.52 6.56 -9.24
C GLN A 119 6.42 5.61 -8.05
N LEU A 120 5.26 5.56 -7.42
CA LEU A 120 4.98 4.70 -6.27
C LEU A 120 4.46 3.33 -6.75
N SER A 121 5.33 2.54 -7.39
CA SER A 121 4.97 1.24 -7.97
C SER A 121 5.71 0.05 -7.39
N THR A 122 6.88 0.28 -6.79
CA THR A 122 7.71 -0.76 -6.15
C THR A 122 7.77 -0.50 -4.65
N THR A 123 7.46 -1.52 -3.86
CA THR A 123 7.43 -1.44 -2.40
C THR A 123 8.53 -2.31 -1.80
N ALA A 124 9.08 -1.85 -0.68
CA ALA A 124 9.91 -2.63 0.21
C ALA A 124 9.10 -3.25 1.36
N ASP A 125 8.04 -2.56 1.78
CA ASP A 125 7.08 -3.02 2.78
C ASP A 125 5.71 -2.41 2.47
N TYR A 126 4.65 -3.20 2.56
CA TYR A 126 3.28 -2.76 2.31
C TYR A 126 2.56 -2.26 3.57
N CYS A 127 3.07 -2.56 4.76
CA CYS A 127 2.47 -2.17 6.03
C CYS A 127 3.51 -2.11 7.15
N ALA A 128 4.50 -1.23 7.00
CA ALA A 128 5.57 -1.07 7.99
C ALA A 128 5.00 -0.61 9.34
N GLU A 129 5.45 -1.23 10.42
CA GLU A 129 5.17 -0.78 11.77
C GLU A 129 6.12 0.36 12.18
N GLU A 130 5.67 1.23 13.08
CA GLU A 130 6.47 2.36 13.59
C GLU A 130 7.87 1.94 14.10
N LYS A 131 7.94 0.77 14.74
CA LYS A 131 9.19 0.22 15.30
C LYS A 131 10.21 -0.18 14.21
N GLU A 132 9.73 -0.47 12.99
CA GLU A 132 10.52 -0.94 11.85
C GLU A 132 11.03 0.23 11.01
N LEU A 133 10.45 1.43 11.14
CA LEU A 133 10.83 2.63 10.39
C LEU A 133 12.32 2.98 10.52
N SER A 134 12.94 2.67 11.66
CA SER A 134 14.38 2.89 11.86
C SER A 134 15.27 2.06 10.94
N GLU A 135 14.83 0.86 10.52
CA GLU A 135 15.55 0.00 9.58
C GLU A 135 15.62 0.64 8.18
N TYR A 136 14.55 1.35 7.81
CA TYR A 136 14.46 2.10 6.56
C TYR A 136 15.04 3.51 6.65
N GLY A 137 15.43 3.97 7.84
CA GLY A 137 15.82 5.37 8.08
C GLY A 137 14.64 6.34 7.94
N LEU A 138 13.41 5.85 8.11
CA LEU A 138 12.16 6.59 8.01
C LEU A 138 11.59 7.01 9.38
N ASP A 139 12.28 6.68 10.48
CA ASP A 139 11.93 7.23 11.79
C ASP A 139 12.16 8.74 11.83
N GLU A 140 11.51 9.41 12.78
CA GLU A 140 11.48 10.88 12.87
C GLU A 140 12.88 11.51 13.02
N ASP A 141 13.82 10.81 13.67
CA ASP A 141 15.16 11.34 13.92
C ASP A 141 16.12 11.15 12.72
N LEU A 142 15.87 10.14 11.87
CA LEU A 142 16.74 9.79 10.74
C LEU A 142 16.26 10.32 9.39
N ARG A 143 14.95 10.44 9.19
CA ARG A 143 14.38 10.76 7.87
C ARG A 143 14.66 12.19 7.41
N ALA A 144 14.77 12.36 6.10
CA ALA A 144 14.53 13.66 5.48
C ALA A 144 13.02 13.86 5.31
N ALA A 145 12.48 14.98 5.79
CA ALA A 145 11.09 15.34 5.57
C ALA A 145 10.99 16.43 4.49
N VAL A 146 10.19 16.16 3.47
CA VAL A 146 9.96 17.06 2.33
C VAL A 146 8.49 17.44 2.33
N GLU A 147 8.20 18.63 2.83
CA GLU A 147 6.85 19.21 2.86
C GLU A 147 6.69 20.14 1.66
N VAL A 148 5.73 19.87 0.78
CA VAL A 148 5.51 20.69 -0.42
C VAL A 148 4.12 21.28 -0.44
N THR A 149 4.05 22.51 -0.94
CA THR A 149 2.81 23.20 -1.29
C THR A 149 2.76 23.35 -2.80
N TYR A 150 1.66 22.95 -3.41
CA TYR A 150 1.47 22.99 -4.86
C TYR A 150 0.02 23.37 -5.23
N GLN A 151 -0.17 23.83 -6.46
CA GLN A 151 -1.51 24.09 -7.01
C GLN A 151 -2.05 22.90 -7.80
N GLU A 152 -3.31 22.57 -7.54
CA GLU A 152 -4.09 21.59 -8.30
C GLU A 152 -5.54 22.08 -8.38
N ASP A 153 -6.10 22.15 -9.58
CA ASP A 153 -7.45 22.68 -9.83
C ASP A 153 -7.72 24.04 -9.15
N GLU A 154 -6.77 24.97 -9.28
CA GLU A 154 -6.79 26.32 -8.68
C GLU A 154 -6.86 26.32 -7.14
N LYS A 155 -6.53 25.19 -6.49
CA LYS A 155 -6.48 25.05 -5.03
C LYS A 155 -5.09 24.72 -4.57
N GLU A 156 -4.70 25.36 -3.47
CA GLU A 156 -3.50 24.98 -2.74
C GLU A 156 -3.69 23.59 -2.11
N LYS A 157 -2.69 22.73 -2.33
CA LYS A 157 -2.60 21.37 -1.80
C LYS A 157 -1.24 21.18 -1.12
N LYS A 158 -1.17 20.18 -0.27
CA LYS A 158 0.04 19.81 0.46
C LYS A 158 0.30 18.33 0.33
N LEU A 159 1.58 17.99 0.24
CA LEU A 159 2.09 16.62 0.27
C LEU A 159 3.31 16.61 1.19
N THR A 160 3.46 15.55 1.98
CA THR A 160 4.69 15.33 2.73
C THR A 160 5.27 13.97 2.36
N LEU A 161 6.52 13.97 1.90
CA LEU A 161 7.29 12.76 1.65
C LEU A 161 8.39 12.63 2.72
N TYR A 162 8.58 11.42 3.21
CA TYR A 162 9.73 11.04 4.00
C TYR A 162 10.69 10.24 3.13
N ILE A 163 11.97 10.64 3.12
CA ILE A 163 13.04 9.96 2.39
C ILE A 163 14.04 9.43 3.42
N GLY A 164 14.24 8.11 3.40
CA GLY A 164 15.09 7.38 4.33
C GLY A 164 16.42 6.96 3.71
N ASN A 165 16.94 5.83 4.20
CA ASN A 165 18.23 5.28 3.81
C ASN A 165 18.27 4.87 2.34
N ARG A 166 19.48 4.92 1.76
CA ARG A 166 19.76 4.36 0.44
C ARG A 166 19.88 2.84 0.50
N VAL A 167 19.30 2.17 -0.49
CA VAL A 167 19.38 0.74 -0.73
C VAL A 167 19.65 0.48 -2.22
N GLY A 168 20.87 0.04 -2.54
CA GLY A 168 21.30 -0.09 -3.93
C GLY A 168 21.27 1.26 -4.66
N ASP A 169 20.49 1.33 -5.73
CA ASP A 169 20.29 2.53 -6.56
C ASP A 169 19.02 3.32 -6.19
N ASP A 170 18.34 2.91 -5.11
CA ASP A 170 17.08 3.48 -4.62
C ASP A 170 17.23 4.02 -3.19
N ARG A 171 16.21 4.74 -2.72
CA ARG A 171 15.99 5.09 -1.30
C ARG A 171 14.59 4.63 -0.88
N TYR A 172 14.46 4.40 0.42
CA TYR A 172 13.16 4.18 1.04
C TYR A 172 12.36 5.49 1.08
N VAL A 173 11.12 5.47 0.62
CA VAL A 173 10.23 6.64 0.60
C VAL A 173 8.87 6.28 1.18
N MET A 174 8.30 7.17 2.00
CA MET A 174 6.98 6.97 2.61
C MET A 174 6.20 8.29 2.60
N LEU A 175 4.90 8.24 2.27
CA LEU A 175 4.01 9.39 2.43
C LEU A 175 3.58 9.53 3.90
N ASN A 176 3.31 10.75 4.36
CA ASN A 176 3.04 11.00 5.77
C ASN A 176 1.83 10.26 6.38
N ASP A 177 0.83 9.94 5.55
CA ASP A 177 -0.38 9.25 5.99
C ASP A 177 -0.42 7.78 5.53
N SER A 178 0.73 7.24 5.11
CA SER A 178 0.87 5.87 4.61
C SER A 178 1.68 4.98 5.56
N LYS A 179 1.49 3.67 5.40
CA LYS A 179 2.35 2.63 5.98
C LYS A 179 3.18 1.90 4.93
N ILE A 180 3.05 2.29 3.67
CA ILE A 180 3.75 1.67 2.56
C ILE A 180 5.11 2.32 2.44
N VAL A 181 6.16 1.50 2.47
CA VAL A 181 7.53 1.91 2.20
C VAL A 181 7.83 1.59 0.75
N TYR A 182 8.07 2.62 -0.05
CA TYR A 182 8.39 2.54 -1.46
C TYR A 182 9.90 2.54 -1.72
N LEU A 183 10.29 2.00 -2.86
CA LEU A 183 11.62 2.18 -3.44
C LEU A 183 11.54 3.22 -4.56
N VAL A 184 12.25 4.33 -4.39
CA VAL A 184 12.35 5.40 -5.38
C VAL A 184 13.83 5.63 -5.68
N SER A 185 14.18 5.82 -6.96
CA SER A 185 15.57 6.01 -7.38
C SER A 185 16.29 7.09 -6.56
N ASP A 186 17.51 6.77 -6.14
CA ASP A 186 18.41 7.68 -5.42
C ASP A 186 18.62 8.99 -6.18
N ALA A 187 18.67 8.95 -7.52
CA ALA A 187 18.79 10.15 -8.36
C ALA A 187 17.54 11.03 -8.30
N ILE A 188 16.34 10.42 -8.25
CA ILE A 188 15.08 11.15 -8.09
C ILE A 188 15.04 11.78 -6.70
N CYS A 189 15.35 11.00 -5.65
CA CYS A 189 15.41 11.51 -4.28
C CYS A 189 16.46 12.61 -4.11
N GLY A 190 17.63 12.50 -4.73
CA GLY A 190 18.68 13.53 -4.71
C GLY A 190 18.18 14.86 -5.29
N ASN A 191 17.45 14.82 -6.41
CA ASN A 191 16.82 16.01 -6.98
C ASN A 191 15.78 16.63 -6.04
N ILE A 192 14.91 15.82 -5.42
CA ILE A 192 13.91 16.28 -4.45
C ILE A 192 14.58 16.94 -3.24
N LEU A 193 15.69 16.36 -2.78
CA LEU A 193 16.47 16.83 -1.64
C LEU A 193 17.39 18.01 -2.00
N ASN A 194 17.44 18.38 -3.28
CA ASN A 194 18.36 19.37 -3.83
C ASN A 194 19.81 19.08 -3.40
N GLU A 195 20.21 17.81 -3.45
CA GLU A 195 21.58 17.35 -3.25
C GLU A 195 22.41 17.68 -4.50
N GLU A 196 23.64 18.18 -4.32
CA GLU A 196 24.57 18.36 -5.45
C GLU A 196 25.11 16.99 -5.88
N GLU A 197 25.20 16.74 -7.21
CA GLU A 197 25.87 15.56 -7.79
C GLU A 197 27.39 15.54 -7.51
#